data_AF-A0A2T1LTA2-F1
#
_entry.id   AF-A0A2T1LTA2-F1
#
_cell.length_a   1.000
_cell.length_b   1.000
_cell.length_c   1.000
_cell.angle_alpha   90.00
_cell.angle_beta   90.00
_cell.angle_gamma   90.00
#
_symmetry.space_group_name_H-M   'P 1'
#
loop_
_entity.id
_entity.type
_entity.pdbx_description
1 polymer ?
#
loop_
_entity_poly.entity_id
_entity_poly.type
_entity_poly.pdbx_seq_one_letter_code
_entity_poly.pdbx_strand_id
1 'polypeptide(L)'
;MNKTLIAAVLTIFTTISISAVYADSIGRSKVIPSVINANQFPSRKARFARHTIRIHIPPESRGISELSIEIPAGVIIKNDITVHNKSGQKFEVNSSINETRVTLDFPEGFVPQEILEIELNKVILPRFYPIWRYRVYAKLEDSNIELSIGVAEVRTRL
;
A
#
# COMPACT_ATOMS: atom_id res chain seq x y z
N MET A 1 9.27 29.14 69.43
CA MET A 1 9.53 27.86 68.73
C MET A 1 8.64 27.80 67.50
N ASN A 2 9.26 28.00 66.35
CA ASN A 2 8.76 28.44 65.06
C ASN A 2 8.61 27.21 64.15
N LYS A 3 7.39 26.89 63.73
CA LYS A 3 7.10 25.74 62.86
C LYS A 3 7.02 26.20 61.42
N THR A 4 7.89 25.63 60.59
CA THR A 4 8.13 25.93 59.18
C THR A 4 6.99 25.46 58.27
N LEU A 5 6.70 26.30 57.27
CA LEU A 5 5.79 26.05 56.15
C LEU A 5 6.25 24.86 55.30
N ILE A 6 5.32 23.96 54.95
CA ILE A 6 5.53 22.94 53.91
C ILE A 6 4.89 23.47 52.62
N ALA A 7 5.73 23.85 51.67
CA ALA A 7 5.34 24.24 50.33
C ALA A 7 5.04 22.99 49.50
N ALA A 8 3.80 22.85 49.02
CA ALA A 8 3.42 21.82 48.06
C ALA A 8 3.74 22.32 46.64
N VAL A 9 4.67 21.64 45.96
CA VAL A 9 5.01 21.89 44.55
C VAL A 9 4.07 21.06 43.69
N LEU A 10 3.22 21.72 42.90
CA LEU A 10 2.32 21.09 41.94
C LEU A 10 3.00 21.02 40.57
N THR A 11 3.29 19.81 40.12
CA THR A 11 3.95 19.52 38.84
C THR A 11 2.99 19.77 37.67
N ILE A 12 3.45 20.51 36.67
CA ILE A 12 2.70 20.90 35.47
C ILE A 12 2.59 19.70 34.51
N PHE A 13 1.38 19.35 34.09
CA PHE A 13 1.13 18.37 33.03
C PHE A 13 1.40 19.00 31.66
N THR A 14 2.33 18.45 30.88
CA THR A 14 2.57 18.82 29.49
C THR A 14 1.54 18.16 28.58
N THR A 15 0.71 18.96 27.91
CA THR A 15 -0.15 18.47 26.83
C THR A 15 0.71 18.13 25.62
N ILE A 16 0.72 16.87 25.21
CA ILE A 16 1.36 16.45 23.96
C ILE A 16 0.41 16.86 22.83
N SER A 17 0.76 17.92 22.09
CA SER A 17 0.08 18.29 20.86
C SER A 17 0.36 17.21 19.81
N ILE A 18 -0.55 16.27 19.65
CA ILE A 18 -0.56 15.41 18.47
C ILE A 18 -0.95 16.32 17.31
N SER A 19 0.01 16.64 16.43
CA SER A 19 -0.32 17.25 15.14
C SER A 19 -1.16 16.25 14.36
N ALA A 20 -2.48 16.37 14.43
CA ALA A 20 -3.37 15.78 13.47
C ALA A 20 -3.11 16.48 12.14
N VAL A 21 -2.28 15.87 11.29
CA VAL A 21 -2.19 16.25 9.89
C VAL A 21 -3.54 15.90 9.28
N TYR A 22 -4.40 16.91 9.17
CA TYR A 22 -5.57 16.87 8.32
C TYR A 22 -5.10 16.66 6.89
N ALA A 23 -5.43 15.50 6.31
CA ALA A 23 -5.36 15.33 4.88
C ALA A 23 -6.42 16.25 4.26
N ASP A 24 -5.97 17.40 3.76
CA ASP A 24 -6.79 18.35 3.03
C ASP A 24 -7.12 17.74 1.65
N SER A 25 -8.24 17.00 1.60
CA SER A 25 -8.76 16.42 0.35
C SER A 25 -9.60 17.46 -0.38
N ILE A 26 -8.98 18.54 -0.85
CA ILE A 26 -9.63 19.54 -1.71
C ILE A 26 -8.74 19.75 -2.94
N GLY A 27 -9.07 19.03 -4.04
CA GLY A 27 -8.75 19.48 -5.40
C GLY A 27 -7.77 18.67 -6.28
N ARG A 28 -7.09 17.61 -5.81
CA ARG A 28 -6.12 16.84 -6.65
C ARG A 28 -6.59 15.49 -7.18
N SER A 29 -7.88 15.18 -7.08
CA SER A 29 -8.43 13.82 -7.22
C SER A 29 -8.34 13.18 -8.63
N LYS A 30 -8.20 13.96 -9.72
CA LYS A 30 -8.44 13.41 -11.07
C LYS A 30 -7.22 12.81 -11.80
N VAL A 31 -6.01 12.93 -11.25
CA VAL A 31 -4.76 12.69 -12.02
C VAL A 31 -3.82 11.68 -11.34
N ILE A 32 -4.17 11.13 -10.18
CA ILE A 32 -3.29 10.25 -9.42
C ILE A 32 -3.79 8.80 -9.53
N PRO A 33 -2.90 7.82 -9.73
CA PRO A 33 -3.28 6.41 -9.68
C PRO A 33 -3.91 6.07 -8.32
N SER A 34 -4.82 5.10 -8.29
CA SER A 34 -5.49 4.72 -7.05
C SER A 34 -5.80 3.23 -6.96
N VAL A 35 -5.70 2.67 -5.75
CA VAL A 35 -6.13 1.28 -5.51
C VAL A 35 -7.66 1.21 -5.55
N ILE A 36 -8.21 0.35 -6.40
CA ILE A 36 -9.67 0.19 -6.55
C ILE A 36 -10.21 -1.07 -5.86
N ASN A 37 -9.46 -2.17 -5.86
CA ASN A 37 -9.88 -3.42 -5.25
C ASN A 37 -8.69 -4.36 -5.05
N ALA A 38 -8.83 -5.33 -4.16
CA ALA A 38 -7.96 -6.48 -4.07
C ALA A 38 -8.76 -7.75 -3.74
N ASN A 39 -8.28 -8.90 -4.23
CA ASN A 39 -8.95 -10.18 -4.00
C ASN A 39 -7.95 -11.31 -3.76
N GLN A 40 -8.47 -12.43 -3.26
CA GLN A 40 -7.74 -13.66 -3.03
C GLN A 40 -8.28 -14.79 -3.90
N PHE A 41 -7.38 -15.60 -4.44
CA PHE A 41 -7.70 -16.92 -4.98
C PHE A 41 -6.88 -18.02 -4.26
N PRO A 42 -7.51 -19.08 -3.74
CA PRO A 42 -8.97 -19.27 -3.67
C PRO A 42 -9.60 -18.26 -2.70
N SER A 43 -10.88 -17.93 -2.91
CA SER A 43 -11.59 -16.91 -2.11
C SER A 43 -11.89 -17.33 -0.66
N ARG A 44 -11.54 -18.58 -0.31
CA ARG A 44 -11.67 -19.18 1.03
C ARG A 44 -10.34 -19.18 1.79
N LYS A 45 -10.36 -19.55 3.06
CA LYS A 45 -9.13 -19.81 3.85
C LYS A 45 -8.20 -20.77 3.12
N ALA A 46 -6.98 -20.31 2.86
CA ALA A 46 -5.91 -21.12 2.28
C ALA A 46 -4.55 -20.67 2.81
N ARG A 47 -3.65 -21.63 3.05
CA ARG A 47 -2.25 -21.33 3.43
C ARG A 47 -1.46 -20.76 2.25
N PHE A 48 -1.79 -21.19 1.04
CA PHE A 48 -1.20 -20.73 -0.20
C PHE A 48 -2.29 -20.07 -1.02
N ALA A 49 -2.03 -18.83 -1.45
CA ALA A 49 -2.99 -18.03 -2.18
C ALA A 49 -2.30 -17.19 -3.25
N ARG A 50 -3.10 -16.74 -4.20
CA ARG A 50 -2.79 -15.63 -5.07
C ARG A 50 -3.55 -14.41 -4.60
N HIS A 51 -2.87 -13.29 -4.44
CA HIS A 51 -3.52 -12.00 -4.19
C HIS A 51 -3.44 -11.15 -5.46
N THR A 52 -4.58 -10.64 -5.90
CA THR A 52 -4.64 -9.71 -7.04
C THR A 52 -4.98 -8.33 -6.53
N ILE A 53 -4.14 -7.35 -6.81
CA ILE A 53 -4.34 -5.94 -6.49
C ILE A 53 -4.65 -5.21 -7.79
N ARG A 54 -5.71 -4.40 -7.79
CA ARG A 54 -6.14 -3.61 -8.94
C ARG A 54 -5.91 -2.13 -8.68
N ILE A 55 -5.23 -1.49 -9.61
CA ILE A 55 -4.94 -0.06 -9.58
C ILE A 55 -5.61 0.57 -10.79
N HIS A 56 -6.40 1.60 -10.55
CA HIS A 56 -6.89 2.48 -11.60
C HIS A 56 -5.86 3.56 -11.87
N ILE A 57 -5.49 3.73 -13.13
CA ILE A 57 -4.60 4.81 -13.57
C ILE A 57 -5.44 5.74 -14.45
N PRO A 58 -5.72 6.97 -14.01
CA PRO A 58 -6.45 7.94 -14.82
C PRO A 58 -5.71 8.21 -16.14
N PRO A 59 -6.42 8.41 -17.28
CA PRO A 59 -5.77 8.68 -18.57
C PRO A 59 -4.90 9.95 -18.58
N GLU A 60 -5.26 10.93 -17.74
CA GLU A 60 -4.55 12.20 -17.58
C GLU A 60 -3.32 12.06 -16.65
N SER A 61 -3.14 10.90 -16.01
CA SER A 61 -2.04 10.63 -15.09
C SER A 61 -0.71 10.58 -15.84
N ARG A 62 0.37 10.91 -15.14
CA ARG A 62 1.72 10.61 -15.66
C ARG A 62 1.96 9.10 -15.63
N GLY A 63 2.90 8.62 -16.44
CA GLY A 63 3.34 7.23 -16.36
C GLY A 63 3.80 6.87 -14.95
N ILE A 64 3.68 5.59 -14.60
CA ILE A 64 4.19 5.07 -13.33
C ILE A 64 5.58 4.53 -13.60
N SER A 65 6.58 5.06 -12.91
CA SER A 65 7.97 4.58 -12.99
C SER A 65 8.24 3.46 -11.98
N GLU A 66 7.60 3.50 -10.81
CA GLU A 66 7.77 2.49 -9.76
C GLU A 66 6.45 2.30 -9.01
N LEU A 67 6.13 1.04 -8.67
CA LEU A 67 5.14 0.71 -7.65
C LEU A 67 5.80 0.00 -6.47
N SER A 68 5.42 0.43 -5.27
CA SER A 68 5.86 -0.20 -4.02
C SER A 68 4.64 -0.67 -3.23
N ILE A 69 4.63 -1.94 -2.84
CA ILE A 69 3.55 -2.57 -2.09
C ILE A 69 4.12 -3.04 -0.75
N GLU A 70 3.63 -2.46 0.34
CA GLU A 70 4.00 -2.86 1.69
C GLU A 70 3.32 -4.18 2.06
N ILE A 71 4.12 -5.14 2.51
CA ILE A 71 3.70 -6.48 2.87
C ILE A 71 3.22 -6.46 4.32
N PRO A 72 1.95 -6.81 4.61
CA PRO A 72 1.46 -6.85 5.98
C PRO A 72 2.17 -7.95 6.78
N ALA A 73 2.34 -7.70 8.08
CA ALA A 73 3.01 -8.62 8.98
C ALA A 73 2.40 -10.03 8.93
N GLY A 74 3.27 -11.04 8.86
CA GLY A 74 2.85 -12.43 8.78
C GLY A 74 2.40 -12.88 7.38
N VAL A 75 2.60 -12.07 6.34
CA VAL A 75 2.50 -12.53 4.94
C VAL A 75 3.90 -12.75 4.38
N ILE A 76 4.07 -13.82 3.61
CA ILE A 76 5.31 -14.08 2.86
C ILE A 76 4.96 -14.14 1.38
N ILE A 77 5.66 -13.37 0.55
CA ILE A 77 5.48 -13.35 -0.90
C ILE A 77 6.74 -13.96 -1.54
N LYS A 78 6.55 -14.87 -2.51
CA LYS A 78 7.66 -15.36 -3.35
C LYS A 78 7.78 -14.53 -4.62
N ASN A 79 8.96 -14.55 -5.24
CA ASN A 79 9.26 -13.82 -6.47
C ASN A 79 8.58 -14.47 -7.69
N ASP A 80 7.26 -14.33 -7.72
CA ASP A 80 6.36 -14.82 -8.76
C ASP A 80 5.22 -13.82 -8.83
N ILE A 81 5.44 -12.77 -9.63
CA ILE A 81 4.56 -11.62 -9.76
C ILE A 81 4.23 -11.45 -11.24
N THR A 82 2.94 -11.34 -11.55
CA THR A 82 2.47 -10.99 -12.89
C THR A 82 1.89 -9.59 -12.86
N VAL A 83 2.23 -8.77 -13.85
CA VAL A 83 1.60 -7.48 -14.07
C VAL A 83 0.93 -7.50 -15.43
N HIS A 84 -0.36 -7.16 -15.49
CA HIS A 84 -1.12 -7.16 -16.74
C HIS A 84 -2.25 -6.13 -16.72
N ASN A 85 -2.80 -5.86 -17.89
CA ASN A 85 -3.92 -4.94 -18.06
C ASN A 85 -5.27 -5.65 -17.97
N LYS A 86 -6.36 -4.89 -17.94
CA LYS A 86 -7.72 -5.46 -17.96
C LYS A 86 -7.99 -6.47 -19.10
N SER A 87 -7.31 -6.31 -20.24
CA SER A 87 -7.42 -7.21 -21.41
C SER A 87 -6.54 -8.47 -21.28
N GLY A 88 -5.75 -8.61 -20.22
CA GLY A 88 -4.84 -9.73 -19.98
C GLY A 88 -3.47 -9.60 -20.66
N GLN A 89 -3.17 -8.47 -21.30
CA GLN A 89 -1.84 -8.21 -21.85
C GLN A 89 -0.85 -8.04 -20.70
N LYS A 90 0.17 -8.89 -20.68
CA LYS A 90 1.23 -8.86 -19.66
C LYS A 90 2.26 -7.78 -19.97
N PHE A 91 2.85 -7.23 -18.91
CA PHE A 91 4.00 -6.32 -18.99
C PHE A 91 5.22 -6.99 -18.36
N GLU A 92 6.34 -6.85 -19.04
CA GLU A 92 7.64 -7.16 -18.47
C GLU A 92 8.02 -6.02 -17.53
N VAL A 93 8.08 -6.34 -16.24
CA VAL A 93 8.34 -5.39 -15.15
C VAL A 93 9.41 -6.00 -14.27
N ASN A 94 10.45 -5.23 -13.95
CA ASN A 94 11.46 -5.71 -13.03
C ASN A 94 10.87 -5.72 -11.63
N SER A 95 10.92 -6.86 -10.96
CA SER A 95 10.37 -7.01 -9.61
C SER A 95 11.45 -7.38 -8.63
N SER A 96 11.38 -6.76 -7.45
CA SER A 96 12.19 -7.12 -6.30
C SER A 96 11.30 -7.27 -5.07
N ILE A 97 11.71 -8.17 -4.17
CA ILE A 97 10.98 -8.46 -2.94
C ILE A 97 11.98 -8.48 -1.80
N ASN A 98 11.66 -7.75 -0.74
CA ASN A 98 12.28 -7.89 0.56
C ASN A 98 11.22 -8.31 1.60
N GLU A 99 11.60 -8.35 2.88
CA GLU A 99 10.73 -8.85 3.94
C GLU A 99 9.45 -8.02 4.16
N THR A 100 9.48 -6.73 3.82
CA THR A 100 8.40 -5.78 4.13
C THR A 100 7.80 -5.13 2.88
N ARG A 101 8.39 -5.34 1.71
CA ARG A 101 8.02 -4.61 0.50
C ARG A 101 8.26 -5.42 -0.77
N VAL A 102 7.31 -5.28 -1.69
CA VAL A 102 7.47 -5.63 -3.11
C VAL A 102 7.67 -4.33 -3.88
N THR A 103 8.67 -4.26 -4.74
CA THR A 103 8.93 -3.12 -5.63
C THR A 103 8.88 -3.59 -7.08
N LEU A 104 8.20 -2.81 -7.91
CA LEU A 104 7.98 -3.06 -9.33
C LEU A 104 8.47 -1.85 -10.12
N ASP A 105 9.55 -2.02 -10.87
CA ASP A 105 10.16 -0.99 -11.70
C ASP A 105 9.66 -1.12 -13.13
N PHE A 106 8.96 -0.10 -13.60
CA PHE A 106 8.37 -0.05 -14.94
C PHE A 106 9.36 0.52 -15.95
N PRO A 107 9.32 0.05 -17.21
CA PRO A 107 10.12 0.64 -18.27
C PRO A 107 9.72 2.09 -18.51
N GLU A 108 10.67 2.92 -18.97
CA GLU A 108 10.42 4.32 -19.31
C GLU A 108 9.35 4.45 -20.41
N GLY A 109 8.45 5.42 -20.27
CA GLY A 109 7.33 5.61 -21.18
C GLY A 109 6.21 4.59 -20.96
N PHE A 110 6.10 4.00 -19.77
CA PHE A 110 5.00 3.11 -19.43
C PHE A 110 3.68 3.89 -19.43
N VAL A 111 2.94 3.74 -20.53
CA VAL A 111 1.71 4.50 -20.76
C VAL A 111 0.62 4.05 -19.78
N PRO A 112 0.01 4.99 -19.03
CA PRO A 112 -1.11 4.75 -18.14
C PRO A 112 -2.20 3.89 -18.79
N GLN A 113 -2.43 2.72 -18.24
CA GLN A 113 -3.57 1.90 -18.61
C GLN A 113 -4.67 2.08 -17.59
N GLU A 114 -5.91 2.20 -18.08
CA GLU A 114 -7.08 2.44 -17.24
C GLU A 114 -7.11 1.54 -16.00
N ILE A 115 -6.76 0.26 -16.14
CA ILE A 115 -6.63 -0.67 -15.02
C ILE A 115 -5.37 -1.52 -15.18
N LEU A 116 -4.53 -1.47 -14.16
CA LEU A 116 -3.41 -2.36 -13.95
C LEU A 116 -3.78 -3.41 -12.90
N GLU A 117 -3.52 -4.68 -13.20
CA GLU A 117 -3.67 -5.79 -12.27
C GLU A 117 -2.30 -6.35 -11.91
N ILE A 118 -2.07 -6.51 -10.61
CA ILE A 118 -0.84 -7.06 -10.05
C ILE A 118 -1.21 -8.35 -9.34
N GLU A 119 -0.73 -9.48 -9.85
CA GLU A 119 -0.91 -10.78 -9.23
C GLU A 119 0.34 -11.18 -8.45
N LEU A 120 0.20 -11.29 -7.14
CA LEU A 120 1.15 -11.93 -6.26
C LEU A 120 0.81 -13.43 -6.27
N ASN A 121 1.46 -14.23 -7.13
CA ASN A 121 1.02 -15.59 -7.46
C ASN A 121 1.26 -16.59 -6.33
N LYS A 122 2.29 -16.35 -5.51
CA LYS A 122 2.74 -17.26 -4.46
C LYS A 122 2.80 -16.55 -3.12
N VAL A 123 1.62 -16.27 -2.56
CA VAL A 123 1.47 -15.73 -1.21
C VAL A 123 1.30 -16.87 -0.21
N ILE A 124 2.10 -16.86 0.83
CA ILE A 124 2.03 -17.80 1.96
C ILE A 124 1.46 -17.04 3.16
N LEU A 125 0.43 -17.62 3.76
CA LEU A 125 -0.29 -17.10 4.93
C LEU A 125 -0.14 -18.08 6.10
N PRO A 126 0.95 -18.00 6.91
CA PRO A 126 1.19 -18.89 8.04
C PRO A 126 0.13 -18.77 9.14
N ARG A 127 -0.47 -17.59 9.27
CA ARG A 127 -1.59 -17.30 10.17
C ARG A 127 -2.79 -16.82 9.36
N PHE A 128 -3.98 -17.10 9.86
CA PHE A 128 -5.20 -16.64 9.22
C PHE A 128 -5.67 -15.33 9.84
N TYR A 129 -5.83 -14.32 8.99
CA TYR A 129 -6.53 -13.09 9.33
C TYR A 129 -7.71 -12.93 8.36
N PRO A 130 -8.83 -12.34 8.82
CA PRO A 130 -9.99 -12.14 7.96
C PRO A 130 -9.72 -11.16 6.82
N ILE A 131 -8.78 -10.23 7.03
CA ILE A 131 -8.43 -9.15 6.11
C ILE A 131 -6.91 -8.97 6.12
N TRP A 132 -6.30 -8.91 4.94
CA TRP A 132 -4.93 -8.46 4.72
C TRP A 132 -4.94 -7.07 4.09
N ARG A 133 -4.14 -6.15 4.62
CA ARG A 133 -4.09 -4.76 4.14
C ARG A 133 -2.70 -4.46 3.58
N TYR A 134 -2.62 -4.22 2.28
CA TYR A 134 -1.40 -3.82 1.59
C TYR A 134 -1.45 -2.32 1.37
N ARG A 135 -0.46 -1.57 1.88
CA ARG A 135 -0.32 -0.15 1.52
C ARG A 135 0.39 -0.08 0.18
N VAL A 136 -0.16 0.69 -0.75
CA VAL A 136 0.37 0.78 -2.10
C VAL A 136 0.82 2.21 -2.36
N TYR A 137 2.02 2.31 -2.91
CA TYR A 137 2.69 3.54 -3.25
C TYR A 137 3.08 3.53 -4.72
N ALA A 138 3.14 4.72 -5.33
CA ALA A 138 3.59 4.91 -6.69
C ALA A 138 4.59 6.07 -6.77
N LYS A 139 5.61 5.91 -7.61
CA LYS A 139 6.37 7.03 -8.15
C LYS A 139 5.90 7.25 -9.59
N LEU A 140 5.68 8.51 -9.92
CA LEU A 140 5.32 8.91 -11.26
C LEU A 140 6.58 9.24 -12.06
N GLU A 141 6.49 9.16 -13.38
CA GLU A 141 7.50 9.71 -14.28
C GLU A 141 7.80 11.18 -13.92
N ASP A 142 9.06 11.56 -14.04
CA ASP A 142 9.61 12.87 -13.66
C ASP A 142 9.45 13.25 -12.18
N SER A 143 9.16 12.28 -11.30
CA SER A 143 9.01 12.51 -9.86
C SER A 143 9.67 11.42 -9.03
N ASN A 144 10.61 11.82 -8.18
CA ASN A 144 11.21 10.93 -7.17
C ASN A 144 10.37 10.83 -5.88
N ILE A 145 9.19 11.45 -5.85
CA ILE A 145 8.29 11.43 -4.69
C ILE A 145 7.47 10.14 -4.71
N GLU A 146 7.57 9.36 -3.63
CA GLU A 146 6.71 8.22 -3.36
C GLU A 146 5.34 8.71 -2.86
N LEU A 147 4.28 8.44 -3.63
CA LEU A 147 2.91 8.84 -3.34
C LEU A 147 2.10 7.63 -2.86
N SER A 148 1.43 7.76 -1.71
CA SER A 148 0.46 6.75 -1.28
C SER A 148 -0.78 6.79 -2.19
N ILE A 149 -1.04 5.70 -2.91
CA ILE A 149 -2.16 5.59 -3.85
C ILE A 149 -3.34 4.77 -3.30
N GLY A 150 -3.20 4.20 -2.10
CA GLY A 150 -4.31 3.60 -1.37
C GLY A 150 -3.93 2.34 -0.58
N VAL A 151 -4.97 1.65 -0.11
CA VAL A 151 -4.83 0.40 0.63
C VAL A 151 -5.61 -0.69 -0.08
N ALA A 152 -4.92 -1.76 -0.47
CA ALA A 152 -5.53 -2.97 -1.01
C ALA A 152 -5.98 -3.87 0.13
N GLU A 153 -7.29 -4.01 0.31
CA GLU A 153 -7.88 -4.90 1.30
C GLU A 153 -8.24 -6.25 0.66
N VAL A 154 -7.49 -7.29 1.00
CA VAL A 154 -7.78 -8.67 0.58
C VAL A 154 -8.60 -9.35 1.67
N ARG A 155 -9.87 -9.62 1.39
CA ARG A 155 -10.78 -10.31 2.33
C ARG A 155 -10.78 -11.82 2.07
N THR A 156 -10.56 -12.59 3.13
CA THR A 156 -10.70 -14.05 3.10
C THR A 156 -12.12 -14.42 3.49
N ARG A 157 -12.84 -15.16 2.65
CA ARG A 157 -14.14 -15.73 3.06
C ARG A 157 -13.90 -16.90 4.01
N LEU A 158 -14.70 -16.94 5.07
CA LEU A 158 -14.57 -17.94 6.15
C LEU A 158 -15.06 -19.32 5.73
#